data_AF-A0A7R8HD04-F1
#
_entry.id   AF-A0A7R8HD04-F1
#
_cell.length_a   1.000
_cell.length_b   1.000
_cell.length_c   1.000
_cell.angle_alpha   90.00
_cell.angle_beta   90.00
_cell.angle_gamma   90.00
#
_symmetry.space_group_name_H-M   'P 1'
#
loop_
_entity.id
_entity.type
_entity.pdbx_description
1 polymer ?
#
loop_
_entity_poly.entity_id
_entity_poly.type
_entity_poly.pdbx_seq_one_letter_code
_entity_poly.pdbx_strand_id
1 'polypeptide(L)'
;MKNSYILKIDDQVSIESDYYKMEDMVDSDSKIYIGGSNSPFSKNLSRDVSPCTAPIASFEGNSWVRLKYPNKIFGRVSRTDKLIISLSTKTRASNGLIFWQGNDQHYLALGVESNYLSFIIQFGSPSNRYELLSERPITDGVLRSIKISKLEGSLEMEIDKNGDVENITKTLRSSSLNLKRLPFFIGGSKNYLPEDIDSKFRNGFYGCINQFKIIKMTTAREMIADVKFNENEFVEEISALSCSNTCPMY
;
A
#
# COMPACT_ATOMS: atom_id res chain seq x y z
N MET A 1 1.82 44.21 10.58
CA MET A 1 0.53 44.89 10.32
C MET A 1 0.47 45.23 8.83
N LYS A 2 -0.50 44.67 8.10
CA LYS A 2 -1.25 45.36 7.04
C LYS A 2 -2.31 44.39 6.52
N ASN A 3 -3.56 44.84 6.61
CA ASN A 3 -4.78 44.12 6.25
C ASN A 3 -4.86 43.92 4.75
N SER A 4 -5.41 42.79 4.31
CA SER A 4 -6.03 42.66 3.00
C SER A 4 -7.53 42.56 3.24
N TYR A 5 -8.29 43.45 2.60
CA TYR A 5 -9.75 43.50 2.71
C TYR A 5 -10.36 42.70 1.57
N ILE A 6 -11.43 41.96 1.88
CA ILE A 6 -12.33 41.39 0.87
C ILE A 6 -13.45 42.41 0.70
N LEU A 7 -13.53 43.04 -0.47
CA LEU A 7 -14.73 43.75 -0.90
C LEU A 7 -15.53 42.80 -1.78
N LYS A 8 -16.79 42.58 -1.42
CA LYS A 8 -17.75 41.85 -2.22
C LYS A 8 -18.72 42.87 -2.82
N ILE A 9 -18.68 43.05 -4.12
CA ILE A 9 -19.68 43.79 -4.90
C ILE A 9 -19.97 42.95 -6.15
N ASP A 10 -21.25 42.86 -6.47
CA ASP A 10 -21.94 42.07 -7.49
C ASP A 10 -21.16 41.68 -8.78
N ASP A 11 -21.28 40.38 -9.12
CA ASP A 11 -21.30 39.72 -10.45
C ASP A 11 -20.29 40.05 -11.57
N GLN A 12 -19.19 40.76 -11.32
CA GLN A 12 -18.01 40.74 -12.19
C GLN A 12 -16.74 40.91 -11.35
N VAL A 13 -15.94 39.84 -11.18
CA VAL A 13 -14.61 39.94 -10.56
C VAL A 13 -13.57 40.05 -11.67
N SER A 14 -13.07 41.26 -11.90
CA SER A 14 -11.81 41.49 -12.60
C SER A 14 -10.69 41.61 -11.56
N ILE A 15 -9.66 40.76 -11.67
CA ILE A 15 -8.45 40.82 -10.85
C ILE A 15 -7.34 41.39 -11.72
N GLU A 16 -6.82 42.56 -11.36
CA GLU A 16 -5.59 43.08 -11.94
C GLU A 16 -4.46 42.87 -10.92
N SER A 17 -3.44 42.12 -11.33
CA SER A 17 -2.20 41.91 -10.59
C SER A 17 -1.05 42.11 -11.56
N ASP A 18 -0.04 42.88 -11.18
CA ASP A 18 1.12 43.22 -12.02
C ASP A 18 2.04 42.03 -12.36
N TYR A 19 1.66 40.78 -12.04
CA TYR A 19 2.46 39.60 -12.31
C TYR A 19 1.56 38.45 -12.81
N TYR A 20 1.54 38.30 -14.13
CA TYR A 20 0.93 37.22 -14.94
C TYR A 20 -0.58 37.27 -15.20
N LYS A 21 -0.94 37.44 -16.49
CA LYS A 21 -2.26 37.14 -17.06
C LYS A 21 -2.50 35.63 -17.02
N MET A 22 -3.64 35.21 -16.48
CA MET A 22 -4.15 33.83 -16.56
C MET A 22 -5.53 33.89 -17.21
N GLU A 23 -5.65 33.37 -18.43
CA GLU A 23 -6.93 33.22 -19.16
C GLU A 23 -7.45 31.78 -18.98
N ASP A 24 -8.66 31.71 -18.41
CA ASP A 24 -9.76 30.73 -18.47
C ASP A 24 -9.52 29.24 -18.81
N MET A 25 -10.00 28.38 -17.90
CA MET A 25 -10.79 27.17 -18.21
C MET A 25 -11.81 26.96 -17.09
N VAL A 26 -13.10 27.11 -17.42
CA VAL A 26 -14.25 26.99 -16.51
C VAL A 26 -14.88 25.60 -16.70
N ASP A 27 -15.11 24.87 -15.61
CA ASP A 27 -16.09 23.78 -15.54
C ASP A 27 -16.86 23.86 -14.21
N SER A 28 -18.16 23.63 -14.27
CA SER A 28 -19.17 24.20 -13.39
C SER A 28 -19.41 23.49 -12.05
N ASP A 29 -18.54 22.57 -11.60
CA ASP A 29 -18.76 21.84 -10.34
C ASP A 29 -17.50 21.61 -9.47
N SER A 30 -16.39 22.32 -9.75
CA SER A 30 -15.14 22.15 -9.00
C SER A 30 -14.69 23.46 -8.35
N LYS A 31 -14.67 23.49 -7.01
CA LYS A 31 -14.01 24.55 -6.24
C LYS A 31 -12.51 24.53 -6.55
N ILE A 32 -12.00 25.50 -7.30
CA ILE A 32 -10.56 25.68 -7.51
C ILE A 32 -10.01 26.64 -6.44
N TYR A 33 -8.92 26.23 -5.79
CA TYR A 33 -8.16 27.05 -4.84
C TYR A 33 -6.85 27.49 -5.49
N ILE A 34 -6.58 28.79 -5.51
CA ILE A 34 -5.28 29.35 -5.93
C ILE A 34 -4.44 29.61 -4.69
N GLY A 35 -3.34 28.87 -4.54
CA GLY A 35 -2.37 29.04 -3.45
C GLY A 35 -1.08 29.71 -3.94
N GLY A 36 -0.88 30.98 -3.60
CA GLY A 36 0.43 31.63 -3.69
C GLY A 36 1.38 31.10 -2.60
N SER A 37 2.67 31.04 -2.91
CA SER A 37 3.75 30.39 -2.15
C SER A 37 4.03 30.93 -0.74
N ASN A 38 3.23 31.87 -0.22
CA ASN A 38 3.32 32.36 1.16
C ASN A 38 1.95 32.48 1.86
N SER A 39 0.95 31.70 1.43
CA SER A 39 -0.33 31.59 2.17
C SER A 39 -0.20 30.68 3.40
N PRO A 40 -0.62 31.13 4.61
CA PRO A 40 -0.70 30.28 5.80
C PRO A 40 -1.76 29.17 5.69
N PHE A 41 -2.49 29.11 4.58
CA PHE A 41 -3.39 28.02 4.21
C PHE A 41 -2.76 26.92 3.34
N SER A 42 -1.45 26.96 3.08
CA SER A 42 -0.72 25.80 2.53
C SER A 42 -0.42 24.74 3.61
N LYS A 43 -1.40 24.42 4.46
CA LYS A 43 -1.41 23.11 5.10
C LYS A 43 -1.73 22.13 3.97
N ASN A 44 -0.76 21.28 3.64
CA ASN A 44 -0.94 20.10 2.80
C ASN A 44 -2.35 19.57 3.00
N LEU A 45 -3.14 19.52 1.93
CA LEU A 45 -4.43 18.86 1.93
C LEU A 45 -4.18 17.34 2.02
N SER A 46 -3.65 16.89 3.17
CA SER A 46 -3.87 15.53 3.64
C SER A 46 -5.39 15.42 3.72
N ARG A 47 -6.00 14.72 2.76
CA ARG A 47 -7.39 14.29 2.91
C ARG A 47 -7.49 13.71 4.32
N ASP A 48 -8.35 14.27 5.17
CA ASP A 48 -8.65 13.64 6.45
C ASP A 48 -9.05 12.21 6.09
N VAL A 49 -8.19 11.27 6.45
CA VAL A 49 -8.42 9.86 6.18
C VAL A 49 -9.57 9.49 7.09
N SER A 50 -10.81 9.51 6.61
CA SER A 50 -11.89 8.92 7.37
C SER A 50 -11.63 7.41 7.42
N PRO A 51 -11.50 6.81 8.61
CA PRO A 51 -11.35 5.38 8.73
C PRO A 51 -12.59 4.68 8.19
N CYS A 52 -12.42 3.43 7.76
CA CYS A 52 -13.55 2.57 7.40
C CYS A 52 -14.42 2.26 8.64
N THR A 53 -15.67 1.87 8.43
CA THR A 53 -16.56 1.49 9.55
C THR A 53 -16.32 0.05 10.03
N ALA A 54 -15.64 -0.76 9.23
CA ALA A 54 -15.25 -2.13 9.53
C ALA A 54 -13.74 -2.33 9.31
N PRO A 55 -13.13 -3.35 9.95
CA PRO A 55 -11.70 -3.64 9.80
C PRO A 55 -11.31 -4.20 8.42
N ILE A 56 -12.28 -4.39 7.52
CA ILE A 56 -12.07 -4.85 6.15
C ILE A 56 -11.98 -3.64 5.20
N ALA A 57 -11.06 -3.72 4.24
CA ALA A 57 -10.90 -2.71 3.20
C ALA A 57 -11.14 -3.33 1.83
N SER A 58 -11.97 -2.67 1.02
CA SER A 58 -12.26 -3.05 -0.36
C SER A 58 -11.45 -2.20 -1.34
N PHE A 59 -10.77 -2.87 -2.27
CA PHE A 59 -9.90 -2.28 -3.28
C PHE A 59 -10.50 -2.55 -4.66
N GLU A 60 -10.50 -1.53 -5.53
CA GLU A 60 -11.17 -1.54 -6.84
C GLU A 60 -10.16 -1.45 -8.00
N GLY A 61 -8.91 -1.89 -7.79
CA GLY A 61 -7.87 -1.93 -8.81
C GLY A 61 -7.07 -0.63 -8.99
N ASN A 62 -7.63 0.52 -8.60
CA ASN A 62 -6.92 1.81 -8.53
C ASN A 62 -6.72 2.31 -7.10
N SER A 63 -7.21 1.56 -6.11
CA SER A 63 -7.16 1.91 -4.70
C SER A 63 -5.80 1.58 -4.10
N TRP A 64 -5.33 2.39 -3.15
CA TRP A 64 -4.15 2.06 -2.36
C TRP A 64 -4.16 2.75 -1.00
N VAL A 65 -3.46 2.13 -0.05
CA VAL A 65 -3.24 2.65 1.31
C VAL A 65 -1.74 2.73 1.56
N ARG A 66 -1.26 3.88 2.03
CA ARG A 66 0.12 4.09 2.45
C ARG A 66 0.23 4.05 3.97
N LEU A 67 1.22 3.31 4.50
CA LEU A 67 1.45 3.24 5.95
C LEU A 67 2.29 4.41 6.48
N LYS A 68 1.98 4.86 7.70
CA LYS A 68 2.56 6.04 8.37
C LYS A 68 3.97 5.85 8.92
N TYR A 69 4.33 4.62 9.33
CA TYR A 69 5.60 4.34 10.01
C TYR A 69 6.43 3.19 9.39
N PRO A 70 6.59 3.11 8.06
CA PRO A 70 7.19 1.96 7.39
C PRO A 70 8.63 1.70 7.83
N ASN A 71 9.40 2.76 8.16
CA ASN A 71 10.76 2.64 8.66
C ASN A 71 10.85 2.07 10.09
N LYS A 72 9.83 2.30 10.93
CA LYS A 72 9.76 1.73 12.28
C LYS A 72 9.36 0.26 12.23
N ILE A 73 8.45 -0.07 11.31
CA ILE A 73 7.92 -1.43 11.10
C ILE A 73 8.99 -2.33 10.48
N PHE A 74 9.55 -1.95 9.32
CA PHE A 74 10.55 -2.74 8.60
C PHE A 74 11.96 -2.19 8.80
N GLY A 75 12.23 -0.97 8.34
CA GLY A 75 13.57 -0.39 8.31
C GLY A 75 14.57 -1.33 7.62
N ARG A 76 15.64 -1.70 8.33
CA ARG A 76 16.56 -2.76 7.88
C ARG A 76 16.17 -4.09 8.51
N VAL A 77 15.91 -5.13 7.71
CA VAL A 77 15.66 -6.50 8.16
C VAL A 77 16.95 -7.30 7.96
N SER A 78 17.58 -7.70 9.06
CA SER A 78 18.83 -8.45 9.06
C SER A 78 18.61 -9.93 8.70
N ARG A 79 19.71 -10.65 8.46
CA ARG A 79 19.70 -12.09 8.19
C ARG A 79 19.02 -12.90 9.30
N THR A 80 19.28 -12.55 10.56
CA THR A 80 18.74 -13.23 11.74
C THR A 80 17.40 -12.67 12.21
N ASP A 81 16.98 -11.51 11.69
CA ASP A 81 15.67 -10.96 12.03
C ASP A 81 14.57 -11.86 11.48
N LYS A 82 13.54 -12.09 12.29
CA LYS A 82 12.31 -12.75 11.88
C LYS A 82 11.31 -11.70 11.45
N LEU A 83 10.72 -11.88 10.27
CA LEU A 83 9.65 -11.04 9.74
C LEU A 83 8.46 -11.93 9.39
N ILE A 84 7.32 -11.67 10.00
CA ILE A 84 6.04 -12.30 9.68
C ILE A 84 5.11 -11.23 9.13
N ILE A 85 4.49 -11.51 7.99
CA ILE A 85 3.40 -10.71 7.42
C ILE A 85 2.21 -11.65 7.27
N SER A 86 1.08 -11.31 7.85
CA SER A 86 -0.15 -12.10 7.75
C SER A 86 -1.34 -11.23 7.37
N LEU A 87 -2.23 -11.75 6.55
CA LEU A 87 -3.46 -11.08 6.14
C LEU A 87 -4.49 -12.12 5.69
N SER A 88 -5.75 -11.70 5.61
CA SER A 88 -6.81 -12.47 4.96
C SER A 88 -7.29 -11.71 3.74
N THR A 89 -7.48 -12.41 2.62
CA THR A 89 -7.89 -11.77 1.36
C THR A 89 -8.91 -12.58 0.59
N LYS A 90 -9.73 -11.90 -0.21
CA LYS A 90 -10.78 -12.49 -1.03
C LYS A 90 -10.80 -11.76 -2.37
N THR A 91 -10.70 -12.49 -3.49
CA THR A 91 -10.72 -11.90 -4.85
C THR A 91 -11.20 -12.91 -5.90
N ARG A 92 -11.65 -12.39 -7.05
CA ARG A 92 -11.84 -13.12 -8.31
C ARG A 92 -10.95 -12.62 -9.45
N ALA A 93 -10.16 -11.58 -9.20
CA ALA A 93 -9.28 -11.00 -10.19
C ALA A 93 -8.06 -11.89 -10.39
N SER A 94 -7.77 -12.27 -11.63
CA SER A 94 -6.63 -13.12 -11.95
C SER A 94 -5.28 -12.45 -11.71
N ASN A 95 -5.24 -11.12 -11.59
CA ASN A 95 -4.03 -10.35 -11.32
C ASN A 95 -4.32 -9.19 -10.36
N GLY A 96 -3.34 -8.80 -9.54
CA GLY A 96 -3.41 -7.57 -8.75
C GLY A 96 -2.40 -7.50 -7.61
N LEU A 97 -1.86 -6.30 -7.34
CA LEU A 97 -0.87 -6.05 -6.30
C LEU A 97 -1.49 -5.90 -4.90
N ILE A 98 -1.27 -6.86 -4.01
CA ILE A 98 -1.80 -6.85 -2.62
C ILE A 98 -1.00 -5.93 -1.71
N PHE A 99 0.33 -6.01 -1.72
CA PHE A 99 1.18 -5.04 -1.01
C PHE A 99 2.57 -4.97 -1.64
N TRP A 100 3.26 -3.86 -1.38
CA TRP A 100 4.64 -3.67 -1.81
C TRP A 100 5.38 -2.66 -0.91
N GLN A 101 6.68 -2.88 -0.76
CA GLN A 101 7.63 -1.88 -0.28
C GLN A 101 9.00 -2.16 -0.88
N GLY A 102 9.64 -1.14 -1.44
CA GLY A 102 11.01 -1.27 -1.92
C GLY A 102 11.46 -0.24 -2.93
N ASN A 103 12.54 -0.61 -3.61
CA ASN A 103 13.13 0.02 -4.79
C ASN A 103 13.68 -1.08 -5.71
N ASP A 104 14.41 -0.74 -6.77
CA ASP A 104 14.95 -1.71 -7.74
C ASP A 104 15.92 -2.74 -7.16
N GLN A 105 16.52 -2.46 -6.00
CA GLN A 105 17.54 -3.31 -5.38
C GLN A 105 16.96 -4.15 -4.25
N HIS A 106 16.18 -3.53 -3.37
CA HIS A 106 15.64 -4.13 -2.16
C HIS A 106 14.14 -3.94 -2.11
N TYR A 107 13.41 -5.07 -2.14
CA TYR A 107 11.97 -5.01 -2.04
C TYR A 107 11.34 -6.29 -1.53
N LEU A 108 10.07 -6.16 -1.15
CA LEU A 108 9.12 -7.26 -1.00
C LEU A 108 7.79 -6.87 -1.64
N ALA A 109 7.11 -7.84 -2.23
CA ALA A 109 5.79 -7.67 -2.82
C ALA A 109 4.97 -8.95 -2.70
N LEU A 110 3.67 -8.79 -2.52
CA LEU A 110 2.68 -9.86 -2.63
C LEU A 110 1.63 -9.43 -3.63
N GLY A 111 1.22 -10.35 -4.49
CA GLY A 111 0.09 -10.13 -5.38
C GLY A 111 -0.43 -11.43 -5.96
N VAL A 112 -1.46 -11.29 -6.79
CA VAL A 112 -2.02 -12.38 -7.59
C VAL A 112 -1.46 -12.27 -9.00
N GLU A 113 -0.98 -13.39 -9.54
CA GLU A 113 -0.52 -13.52 -10.92
C GLU A 113 -1.19 -14.75 -11.53
N SER A 114 -1.91 -14.56 -12.64
CA SER A 114 -2.58 -15.65 -13.35
C SER A 114 -3.39 -16.59 -12.45
N ASN A 115 -4.08 -16.03 -11.45
CA ASN A 115 -4.88 -16.70 -10.41
C ASN A 115 -4.12 -17.27 -9.20
N TYR A 116 -2.79 -17.29 -9.22
CA TYR A 116 -1.96 -17.83 -8.15
C TYR A 116 -1.41 -16.71 -7.27
N LEU A 117 -1.21 -17.01 -6.00
CA LEU A 117 -0.59 -16.08 -5.06
C LEU A 117 0.92 -16.12 -5.24
N SER A 118 1.55 -14.97 -5.45
CA SER A 118 2.99 -14.83 -5.63
C SER A 118 3.57 -13.82 -4.64
N PHE A 119 4.45 -14.30 -3.76
CA PHE A 119 5.28 -13.46 -2.90
C PHE A 119 6.71 -13.37 -3.45
N ILE A 120 7.23 -12.15 -3.61
CA ILE A 120 8.59 -11.90 -4.08
C ILE A 120 9.36 -11.10 -3.04
N ILE A 121 10.63 -11.45 -2.83
CA ILE A 121 11.58 -10.68 -2.03
C ILE A 121 12.94 -10.63 -2.73
N GLN A 122 13.53 -9.44 -2.82
CA GLN A 122 14.85 -9.23 -3.42
C GLN A 122 15.83 -8.58 -2.45
N PHE A 123 17.05 -9.12 -2.41
CA PHE A 123 18.13 -8.64 -1.56
C PHE A 123 19.30 -8.05 -2.37
N GLY A 124 19.17 -6.78 -2.75
CA GLY A 124 20.24 -5.97 -3.34
C GLY A 124 20.44 -6.17 -4.84
N SER A 125 20.20 -7.39 -5.36
CA SER A 125 20.34 -7.72 -6.77
C SER A 125 19.32 -8.77 -7.23
N PRO A 126 19.00 -8.82 -8.54
CA PRO A 126 18.14 -9.86 -9.12
C PRO A 126 18.66 -11.29 -8.93
N SER A 127 19.98 -11.49 -8.84
CA SER A 127 20.61 -12.79 -8.55
C SER A 127 20.32 -13.31 -7.14
N ASN A 128 19.78 -12.47 -6.27
CA ASN A 128 19.40 -12.78 -4.89
C ASN A 128 17.92 -12.44 -4.65
N ARG A 129 17.09 -12.84 -5.61
CA ARG A 129 15.62 -12.73 -5.59
C ARG A 129 15.01 -14.10 -5.31
N TYR A 130 13.99 -14.13 -4.49
CA TYR A 130 13.22 -15.34 -4.18
C TYR A 130 11.75 -15.07 -4.42
N GLU A 131 11.07 -16.11 -4.88
CA GLU A 131 9.64 -16.08 -5.18
C GLU A 131 8.98 -17.33 -4.61
N LEU A 132 7.91 -17.16 -3.85
CA LEU A 132 7.02 -18.22 -3.41
C LEU A 132 5.73 -18.10 -4.22
N LEU A 133 5.36 -19.18 -4.90
CA LEU A 133 4.15 -19.25 -5.72
C LEU A 133 3.25 -20.32 -5.13
N SER A 134 1.96 -20.03 -5.01
CA SER A 134 0.98 -21.05 -4.61
C SER A 134 0.81 -22.11 -5.70
N GLU A 135 0.55 -23.34 -5.29
CA GLU A 135 0.21 -24.47 -6.15
C GLU A 135 -1.27 -24.43 -6.56
N ARG A 136 -2.11 -23.82 -5.73
CA ARG A 136 -3.55 -23.67 -6.00
C ARG A 136 -3.93 -22.22 -6.31
N PRO A 137 -4.90 -22.01 -7.23
CA PRO A 137 -5.49 -20.70 -7.45
C PRO A 137 -6.18 -20.18 -6.18
N ILE A 138 -6.13 -18.86 -5.97
CA ILE A 138 -6.80 -18.19 -4.83
C ILE A 138 -7.97 -17.29 -5.26
N THR A 139 -8.32 -17.30 -6.54
CA THR A 139 -9.30 -16.37 -7.16
C THR A 139 -10.71 -16.96 -7.26
N ASP A 140 -11.04 -17.92 -6.40
CA ASP A 140 -12.35 -18.57 -6.34
C ASP A 140 -13.42 -17.73 -5.60
N GLY A 141 -13.02 -16.56 -5.09
CA GLY A 141 -13.86 -15.71 -4.28
C GLY A 141 -14.13 -16.27 -2.89
N VAL A 142 -13.27 -17.14 -2.36
CA VAL A 142 -13.27 -17.54 -0.95
C VAL A 142 -12.28 -16.69 -0.16
N LEU A 143 -12.55 -16.44 1.12
CA LEU A 143 -11.61 -15.73 2.00
C LEU A 143 -10.45 -16.68 2.35
N ARG A 144 -9.24 -16.32 1.92
CA ARG A 144 -8.01 -17.09 2.14
C ARG A 144 -7.15 -16.41 3.20
N SER A 145 -6.62 -17.18 4.15
CA SER A 145 -5.67 -16.66 5.15
C SER A 145 -4.25 -16.88 4.66
N ILE A 146 -3.41 -15.85 4.66
CA ILE A 146 -2.03 -15.89 4.15
C ILE A 146 -1.08 -15.50 5.27
N LYS A 147 0.01 -16.24 5.40
CA LYS A 147 1.11 -15.90 6.30
C LYS A 147 2.45 -16.15 5.62
N ILE A 148 3.23 -15.09 5.50
CA ILE A 148 4.60 -15.12 4.97
C ILE A 148 5.57 -14.96 6.13
N SER A 149 6.55 -15.86 6.22
CA SER A 149 7.57 -15.85 7.26
C SER A 149 8.96 -15.84 6.62
N LYS A 150 9.71 -14.75 6.83
CA LYS A 150 11.15 -14.72 6.60
C LYS A 150 11.84 -15.05 7.92
N LEU A 151 12.52 -16.18 7.96
CA LEU A 151 13.29 -16.66 9.11
C LEU A 151 14.80 -16.60 8.81
N GLU A 152 15.63 -17.04 9.75
CA GLU A 152 17.02 -17.29 9.42
C GLU A 152 17.11 -18.52 8.51
N GLY A 153 17.53 -18.31 7.25
CA GLY A 153 17.79 -19.40 6.30
C GLY A 153 16.57 -19.94 5.57
N SER A 154 15.35 -19.54 5.91
CA SER A 154 14.13 -19.92 5.18
C SER A 154 13.19 -18.75 4.89
N LEU A 155 12.46 -18.89 3.80
CA LEU A 155 11.29 -18.10 3.43
C LEU A 155 10.12 -19.05 3.26
N GLU A 156 9.02 -18.77 3.95
CA GLU A 156 7.86 -19.65 4.05
C GLU A 156 6.58 -18.87 3.73
N MET A 157 5.65 -19.51 3.03
CA MET A 157 4.30 -19.02 2.77
C MET A 157 3.30 -20.12 3.13
N GLU A 158 2.40 -19.80 4.05
CA GLU A 158 1.33 -20.66 4.56
C GLU A 158 -0.01 -20.07 4.08
N ILE A 159 -0.86 -20.90 3.47
CA ILE A 159 -2.19 -20.52 2.97
C ILE A 159 -3.25 -21.42 3.63
N ASP A 160 -4.34 -20.81 4.09
CA ASP A 160 -5.50 -21.44 4.74
C ASP A 160 -5.18 -22.26 5.99
N LYS A 161 -4.85 -21.54 7.07
CA LYS A 161 -4.49 -22.11 8.38
C LYS A 161 -5.56 -23.07 8.95
N ASN A 162 -6.81 -22.94 8.52
CA ASN A 162 -7.93 -23.78 8.95
C ASN A 162 -8.52 -24.51 7.72
N GLY A 163 -8.05 -25.72 7.43
CA GLY A 163 -8.51 -26.53 6.30
C GLY A 163 -7.36 -27.23 5.58
N ASP A 164 -7.42 -27.29 4.25
CA ASP A 164 -6.35 -27.81 3.39
C ASP A 164 -5.19 -26.81 3.33
N VAL A 165 -4.33 -26.82 4.35
CA VAL A 165 -3.19 -25.91 4.47
C VAL A 165 -2.20 -26.14 3.32
N GLU A 166 -1.84 -25.07 2.63
CA GLU A 166 -0.70 -25.06 1.71
C GLU A 166 0.54 -24.49 2.41
N ASN A 167 1.70 -25.12 2.24
CA ASN A 167 2.96 -24.61 2.75
C ASN A 167 4.03 -24.65 1.66
N ILE A 168 4.58 -23.48 1.33
CA ILE A 168 5.69 -23.35 0.37
C ILE A 168 6.90 -22.79 1.09
N THR A 169 8.05 -23.48 0.96
CA THR A 169 9.30 -23.10 1.63
C THR A 169 10.44 -23.02 0.63
N LYS A 170 11.26 -21.96 0.73
CA LYS A 170 12.55 -21.84 0.04
C LYS A 170 13.67 -21.57 1.02
N THR A 171 14.83 -22.18 0.76
CA THR A 171 16.06 -21.84 1.47
C THR A 171 16.54 -20.46 1.04
N LEU A 172 16.77 -19.58 2.01
CA LEU A 172 17.31 -18.24 1.79
C LEU A 172 18.82 -18.23 2.01
N ARG A 173 19.55 -17.64 1.05
CA ARG A 173 20.94 -17.25 1.28
C ARG A 173 21.01 -16.08 2.25
N SER A 174 22.09 -16.05 3.02
CA SER A 174 22.31 -15.04 4.04
C SER A 174 22.35 -13.64 3.44
N SER A 175 21.33 -12.81 3.70
CA SER A 175 21.27 -11.44 3.18
C SER A 175 20.38 -10.54 4.03
N SER A 176 20.59 -9.23 3.92
CA SER A 176 19.81 -8.21 4.62
C SER A 176 18.94 -7.43 3.65
N LEU A 177 17.69 -7.19 4.02
CA LEU A 177 16.76 -6.35 3.28
C LEU A 177 16.83 -4.91 3.82
N ASN A 178 17.10 -3.94 2.96
CA ASN A 178 17.19 -2.53 3.35
C ASN A 178 15.99 -1.74 2.82
N LEU A 179 14.94 -1.59 3.63
CA LEU A 179 13.72 -0.85 3.30
C LEU A 179 13.66 0.51 4.01
N LYS A 180 14.80 1.03 4.46
CA LYS A 180 14.86 2.30 5.20
C LYS A 180 14.31 3.44 4.34
N ARG A 181 13.40 4.23 4.94
CA ARG A 181 12.77 5.40 4.31
C ARG A 181 11.94 5.11 3.04
N LEU A 182 11.65 3.84 2.75
CA LEU A 182 10.79 3.47 1.62
C LEU A 182 9.34 3.36 2.08
N PRO A 183 8.37 3.90 1.31
CA PRO A 183 6.95 3.80 1.65
C PRO A 183 6.45 2.36 1.51
N PHE A 184 5.50 1.99 2.35
CA PHE A 184 4.80 0.70 2.26
C PHE A 184 3.39 0.95 1.78
N PHE A 185 2.98 0.24 0.73
CA PHE A 185 1.65 0.34 0.15
C PHE A 185 0.89 -0.97 0.22
N ILE A 186 -0.43 -0.87 0.40
CA ILE A 186 -1.40 -1.96 0.36
C ILE A 186 -2.40 -1.69 -0.77
N GLY A 187 -2.70 -2.71 -1.56
CA GLY A 187 -3.71 -2.74 -2.61
C GLY A 187 -3.34 -2.08 -3.94
N GLY A 188 -2.23 -1.36 -3.98
CA GLY A 188 -1.75 -0.68 -5.18
C GLY A 188 -0.52 0.15 -4.85
N SER A 189 -0.12 1.03 -5.76
CA SER A 189 1.01 1.94 -5.53
C SER A 189 0.73 3.30 -6.18
N LYS A 190 1.15 4.37 -5.51
CA LYS A 190 1.27 5.72 -6.11
C LYS A 190 2.61 5.91 -6.83
N ASN A 191 3.59 5.08 -6.48
CA ASN A 191 4.97 5.23 -6.89
C ASN A 191 5.34 4.22 -7.98
N TYR A 192 6.44 4.51 -8.66
CA TYR A 192 7.15 3.57 -9.52
C TYR A 192 7.33 2.22 -8.83
N LEU A 193 7.01 1.15 -9.57
CA LEU A 193 7.27 -0.23 -9.24
C LEU A 193 8.41 -0.73 -10.14
N PRO A 194 9.31 -1.60 -9.63
CA PRO A 194 10.21 -2.36 -10.48
C PRO A 194 9.44 -3.04 -11.61
N GLU A 195 10.02 -3.05 -12.81
CA GLU A 195 9.36 -3.57 -14.02
C GLU A 195 8.87 -5.02 -13.85
N ASP A 196 9.60 -5.85 -13.10
CA ASP A 196 9.25 -7.25 -12.84
C ASP A 196 8.06 -7.41 -11.89
N ILE A 197 7.72 -6.38 -11.11
CA ILE A 197 6.53 -6.35 -10.25
C ILE A 197 5.36 -5.75 -11.01
N ASP A 198 5.62 -4.65 -11.72
CA ASP A 198 4.61 -3.93 -12.50
C ASP A 198 4.02 -4.83 -13.59
N SER A 199 4.88 -5.47 -14.39
CA SER A 199 4.46 -6.40 -15.45
C SER A 199 3.77 -7.67 -14.93
N LYS A 200 4.16 -8.14 -13.74
CA LYS A 200 3.65 -9.38 -13.14
C LYS A 200 2.26 -9.21 -12.56
N PHE A 201 2.06 -8.18 -11.75
CA PHE A 201 0.76 -7.96 -11.10
C PHE A 201 -0.19 -7.07 -11.90
N ARG A 202 0.34 -6.27 -12.85
CA ARG A 202 -0.34 -5.47 -13.88
C ARG A 202 -1.24 -4.33 -13.39
N ASN A 203 -1.94 -4.53 -12.29
CA ASN A 203 -2.96 -3.63 -11.76
C ASN A 203 -2.86 -3.57 -10.22
N GLY A 204 -3.53 -2.59 -9.62
CA GLY A 204 -3.85 -2.66 -8.20
C GLY A 204 -4.77 -3.83 -7.90
N PHE A 205 -4.86 -4.18 -6.62
CA PHE A 205 -5.70 -5.24 -6.12
C PHE A 205 -7.18 -4.93 -6.32
N TYR A 206 -7.94 -5.92 -6.76
CA TYR A 206 -9.39 -5.88 -6.84
C TYR A 206 -9.96 -6.97 -5.92
N GLY A 207 -10.53 -6.59 -4.79
CA GLY A 207 -11.00 -7.52 -3.76
C GLY A 207 -10.95 -6.92 -2.35
N CYS A 208 -10.94 -7.78 -1.34
CA CYS A 208 -10.83 -7.36 0.06
C CYS A 208 -9.50 -7.76 0.71
N ILE A 209 -9.04 -6.93 1.63
CA ILE A 209 -7.97 -7.25 2.57
C ILE A 209 -8.47 -7.00 4.00
N ASN A 210 -8.16 -7.93 4.90
CA ASN A 210 -8.50 -7.86 6.33
C ASN A 210 -7.34 -8.42 7.17
N GLN A 211 -7.33 -8.13 8.48
CA GLN A 211 -6.40 -8.69 9.47
C GLN A 211 -4.93 -8.53 9.07
N PHE A 212 -4.57 -7.38 8.49
CA PHE A 212 -3.23 -7.15 7.98
C PHE A 212 -2.26 -6.85 9.13
N LYS A 213 -1.39 -7.82 9.43
CA LYS A 213 -0.48 -7.76 10.57
C LYS A 213 0.96 -8.01 10.13
N ILE A 214 1.85 -7.18 10.66
CA ILE A 214 3.29 -7.31 10.47
C ILE A 214 3.94 -7.46 11.83
N ILE A 215 4.77 -8.49 11.99
CA ILE A 215 5.60 -8.71 13.17
C ILE A 215 7.04 -8.79 12.74
N LYS A 216 7.88 -7.94 13.31
CA LYS A 216 9.33 -8.01 13.14
C LYS A 216 9.99 -8.24 14.49
N MET A 217 10.75 -9.32 14.60
CA MET A 217 11.53 -9.67 15.78
C MET A 217 13.02 -9.54 15.43
N THR A 218 13.74 -8.74 16.20
CA THR A 218 15.19 -8.69 16.20
C THR A 218 15.71 -9.27 17.51
N THR A 219 17.03 -9.38 17.66
CA THR A 219 17.65 -9.77 18.94
C THR A 219 17.36 -8.77 20.07
N ALA A 220 17.00 -7.53 19.75
CA ALA A 220 16.84 -6.45 20.72
C ALA A 220 15.37 -6.09 21.00
N ARG A 221 14.47 -6.30 20.04
CA ARG A 221 13.08 -5.84 20.17
C ARG A 221 12.11 -6.61 19.27
N GLU A 222 10.87 -6.62 19.70
CA GLU A 222 9.72 -6.97 18.87
C GLU A 222 8.99 -5.69 18.44
N MET A 223 8.57 -5.64 17.19
CA MET A 223 7.73 -4.59 16.62
C MET A 223 6.51 -5.25 15.98
N ILE A 224 5.32 -4.80 16.39
CA ILE A 224 4.04 -5.28 15.86
C ILE A 224 3.32 -4.09 15.23
N ALA A 225 2.83 -4.28 14.01
CA ALA A 225 1.87 -3.38 13.37
C ALA A 225 0.62 -4.19 13.03
N ASP A 226 -0.47 -3.92 13.72
CA ASP A 226 -1.79 -4.49 13.45
C ASP A 226 -2.58 -3.44 12.68
N VAL A 227 -2.55 -3.51 11.35
CA VAL A 227 -3.15 -2.51 10.46
C VAL A 227 -4.64 -2.79 10.37
N LYS A 228 -5.41 -1.96 11.06
CA LYS A 228 -6.86 -1.98 11.02
C LYS A 228 -7.36 -0.82 10.18
N PHE A 229 -8.13 -1.10 9.14
CA PHE A 229 -8.60 -0.06 8.22
C PHE A 229 -9.71 0.83 8.79
N ASN A 230 -10.30 0.45 9.93
CA ASN A 230 -11.21 1.27 10.73
C ASN A 230 -10.50 2.12 11.80
N GLU A 231 -9.17 2.13 11.83
CA GLU A 231 -8.36 2.93 12.73
C GLU A 231 -7.26 3.65 11.94
N ASN A 232 -6.91 4.87 12.32
CA ASN A 232 -5.89 5.66 11.60
C ASN A 232 -4.49 5.53 12.20
N GLU A 233 -4.25 4.56 13.09
CA GLU A 233 -2.96 4.42 13.79
C GLU A 233 -1.79 4.21 12.81
N PHE A 234 -1.98 3.30 11.86
CA PHE A 234 -0.95 2.91 10.89
C PHE A 234 -1.17 3.47 9.48
N VAL A 235 -2.30 4.13 9.22
CA VAL A 235 -2.66 4.66 7.90
C VAL A 235 -2.22 6.12 7.78
N GLU A 236 -1.47 6.44 6.71
CA GLU A 236 -1.01 7.80 6.38
C GLU A 236 -1.88 8.46 5.33
N GLU A 237 -2.16 7.74 4.23
CA GLU A 237 -2.81 8.26 3.03
C GLU A 237 -3.62 7.13 2.38
N ILE A 238 -4.79 7.47 1.86
CA ILE A 238 -5.68 6.55 1.14
C ILE A 238 -6.05 7.17 -0.22
N SER A 239 -6.13 6.35 -1.26
CA SER A 239 -6.73 6.70 -2.54
C SER A 239 -7.80 5.69 -2.95
N ALA A 240 -8.95 6.19 -3.39
CA ALA A 240 -10.04 5.42 -4.00
C ALA A 240 -10.46 4.15 -3.22
N LEU A 241 -10.28 4.12 -1.91
CA LEU A 241 -10.62 2.96 -1.10
C LEU A 241 -12.11 2.94 -0.83
N SER A 242 -12.75 1.84 -1.19
CA SER A 242 -14.14 1.58 -0.84
C SER A 242 -14.16 0.96 0.56
N CYS A 243 -14.72 1.68 1.53
CA CYS A 243 -14.92 1.15 2.89
C CYS A 243 -16.18 0.29 2.98
N SER A 244 -16.61 -0.32 1.87
CA SER A 244 -17.73 -1.25 1.87
C SER A 244 -17.39 -2.55 2.59
N ASN A 245 -18.35 -3.07 3.34
CA ASN A 245 -18.29 -4.40 3.95
C ASN A 245 -18.45 -5.52 2.92
N THR A 246 -18.79 -5.20 1.68
CA THR A 246 -18.92 -6.15 0.57
C THR A 246 -17.65 -6.14 -0.27
N CYS A 247 -17.03 -7.31 -0.42
CA CYS A 247 -15.88 -7.43 -1.30
C CYS A 247 -16.30 -7.28 -2.76
N PRO A 248 -15.62 -6.42 -3.53
CA PRO A 248 -15.89 -6.27 -4.93
C PRO A 248 -15.53 -7.59 -5.62
N MET A 249 -16.46 -8.09 -6.40
CA MET A 249 -16.35 -9.32 -7.17
C MET A 249 -16.80 -8.99 -8.58
N TYR A 250 -15.95 -9.27 -9.56
CA TYR A 250 -16.39 -9.32 -10.95
C TYR A 250 -17.53 -10.34 -11.14
#